data_AF-A0AAD4II16-F1
#
_entry.id   AF-A0AAD4II16-F1
#
_cell.length_a   1.000
_cell.length_b   1.000
_cell.length_c   1.000
_cell.angle_alpha   90.00
_cell.angle_beta   90.00
_cell.angle_gamma   90.00
#
_symmetry.space_group_name_H-M   'P 1'
#
loop_
_entity.id
_entity.type
_entity.pdbx_description
1 polymer ?
#
loop_
_entity_poly.entity_id
_entity_poly.type
_entity_poly.pdbx_seq_one_letter_code
_entity_poly.pdbx_strand_id
1 'polypeptide(L)'
;MGERKGQPSSKNRTHRSQTTLSASKKSIPSHTSSTGAAKIVRCPTATLERLRRLNEAEIITLFTPFVPHPPSTTLAKNMDPFEPLGRALPRKVRHVPYRLDSGMTEMHADFLPASGAVVVVICATSNVISHHAQAFERQVKFARDVSTKISQSDNVAGVPTIMLLVEDNNTGQGYLDAVYDFPAVVMINNYTTEALVNGVRVLFGS
;
A
#
# COMPACT_ATOMS: atom_id res chain seq x y z
N MET A 1 29.94 -71.35 39.06
CA MET A 1 30.58 -70.87 40.31
C MET A 1 30.92 -69.41 40.08
N GLY A 2 30.48 -68.41 40.84
CA GLY A 2 29.73 -68.35 42.08
C GLY A 2 29.86 -66.91 42.59
N GLU A 3 28.72 -66.31 42.98
CA GLU A 3 28.53 -65.39 44.12
C GLU A 3 29.33 -64.05 44.16
N ARG A 4 28.69 -62.87 44.09
CA ARG A 4 27.82 -62.14 45.06
C ARG A 4 28.56 -61.40 46.21
N LYS A 5 28.03 -60.19 46.47
CA LYS A 5 28.10 -59.30 47.67
C LYS A 5 29.25 -58.27 47.68
N GLY A 6 29.04 -57.02 48.13
CA GLY A 6 27.88 -56.46 48.83
C GLY A 6 27.91 -54.92 48.98
N GLN A 7 26.73 -54.40 49.29
CA GLN A 7 26.39 -53.03 49.72
C GLN A 7 26.85 -52.79 51.18
N PRO A 8 26.97 -51.54 51.68
CA PRO A 8 25.79 -50.92 52.30
C PRO A 8 25.65 -49.39 52.19
N SER A 9 24.42 -49.00 52.53
CA SER A 9 23.76 -47.69 52.59
C SER A 9 24.22 -46.80 53.77
N SER A 10 24.14 -45.48 53.60
CA SER A 10 23.78 -44.58 54.71
C SER A 10 22.95 -43.38 54.26
N LYS A 11 21.95 -43.08 55.11
CA LYS A 11 20.84 -42.14 54.96
C LYS A 11 21.19 -40.75 55.53
N ASN A 12 20.62 -39.68 54.97
CA ASN A 12 19.88 -38.61 55.68
C ASN A 12 19.45 -37.52 54.66
N ARG A 13 18.16 -37.31 54.40
CA ARG A 13 17.13 -36.56 55.17
C ARG A 13 17.07 -35.07 54.77
N THR A 14 16.16 -34.81 53.83
CA THR A 14 15.21 -33.69 53.70
C THR A 14 15.59 -32.29 54.21
N HIS A 15 15.61 -31.30 53.30
CA HIS A 15 14.93 -30.03 53.53
C HIS A 15 14.34 -29.47 52.23
N ARG A 16 13.07 -29.09 52.34
CA ARG A 16 12.18 -28.48 51.36
C ARG A 16 12.46 -26.98 51.33
N SER A 17 12.72 -26.42 50.15
CA SER A 17 12.49 -25.00 49.85
C SER A 17 11.93 -24.86 48.44
N GLN A 18 10.68 -24.41 48.38
CA GLN A 18 10.05 -23.87 47.19
C GLN A 18 10.75 -22.54 46.85
N THR A 19 11.17 -22.37 45.60
CA THR A 19 11.44 -21.05 45.04
C THR A 19 10.96 -21.05 43.61
N THR A 20 9.84 -20.37 43.43
CA THR A 20 9.27 -19.92 42.16
C THR A 20 10.27 -19.04 41.44
N LEU A 21 10.71 -19.45 40.25
CA LEU A 21 11.36 -18.55 39.29
C LEU A 21 10.72 -18.75 37.93
N SER A 22 9.86 -17.79 37.62
CA SER A 22 9.27 -17.50 36.32
C SER A 22 10.37 -17.33 35.28
N ALA A 23 10.56 -18.34 34.43
CA ALA A 23 11.44 -18.22 33.28
C ALA A 23 10.65 -17.60 32.11
N SER A 24 10.90 -16.31 31.94
CA SER A 24 10.52 -15.44 30.83
C SER A 24 10.59 -16.16 29.49
N LYS A 25 9.44 -16.34 28.85
CA LYS A 25 9.35 -16.58 27.41
C LYS A 25 10.00 -15.39 26.72
N LYS A 26 11.26 -15.54 26.27
CA LYS A 26 11.84 -14.71 25.22
C LYS A 26 11.01 -14.96 23.97
N SER A 27 9.98 -14.13 23.78
CA SER A 27 9.35 -13.98 22.47
C SER A 27 10.42 -13.46 21.52
N ILE A 28 10.91 -14.36 20.67
CA ILE A 28 11.54 -14.00 19.41
C ILE A 28 10.57 -13.02 18.76
N PRO A 29 10.98 -11.80 18.38
CA PRO A 29 10.11 -10.96 17.57
C PRO A 29 9.90 -11.73 16.27
N SER A 30 8.71 -12.29 16.13
CA SER A 30 8.22 -12.68 14.82
C SER A 30 8.24 -11.39 14.02
N HIS A 31 9.25 -11.23 13.16
CA HIS A 31 9.08 -10.46 11.95
C HIS A 31 7.95 -11.15 11.20
N THR A 32 6.72 -10.80 11.56
CA THR A 32 5.59 -10.88 10.65
C THR A 32 6.03 -9.98 9.50
N SER A 33 6.50 -10.59 8.42
CA SER A 33 6.52 -9.95 7.12
C SER A 33 5.12 -9.41 6.91
N SER A 34 4.91 -8.11 7.11
CA SER A 34 3.60 -7.50 6.95
C SER A 34 3.30 -7.54 5.45
N THR A 35 2.70 -8.64 5.02
CA THR A 35 2.13 -8.82 3.70
C THR A 35 1.12 -7.69 3.49
N GLY A 36 1.52 -6.70 2.68
CA GLY A 36 0.73 -5.55 2.25
C GLY A 36 0.15 -4.68 3.36
N ALA A 37 0.94 -3.84 4.05
CA ALA A 37 0.38 -2.86 4.99
C ALA A 37 -0.29 -1.71 4.22
N ALA A 38 -1.60 -1.83 3.97
CA ALA A 38 -2.44 -0.78 3.40
C ALA A 38 -3.15 0.00 4.51
N LYS A 39 -3.19 1.34 4.43
CA LYS A 39 -3.90 2.18 5.41
C LYS A 39 -4.44 3.46 4.79
N ILE A 40 -5.63 3.87 5.22
CA ILE A 40 -6.13 5.23 4.97
C ILE A 40 -5.42 6.16 5.94
N VAL A 41 -4.60 7.09 5.43
CA VAL A 41 -3.89 8.07 6.26
C VAL A 41 -4.82 9.22 6.62
N ARG A 42 -5.53 9.71 5.62
CA ARG A 42 -6.56 10.74 5.72
C ARG A 42 -7.50 10.59 4.54
N CYS A 43 -8.79 10.78 4.75
CA CYS A 43 -9.77 10.84 3.68
C CYS A 43 -11.04 11.45 4.25
N PRO A 44 -11.59 12.53 3.67
CA PRO A 44 -12.89 13.03 4.10
C PRO A 44 -13.93 11.91 3.99
N THR A 45 -14.76 11.73 5.02
CA THR A 45 -15.79 10.68 5.06
C THR A 45 -16.69 10.75 3.82
N ALA A 46 -17.09 11.96 3.41
CA ALA A 46 -17.90 12.16 2.21
C ALA A 46 -17.21 11.67 0.92
N THR A 47 -15.90 11.88 0.78
CA THR A 47 -15.11 11.39 -0.37
C THR A 47 -15.06 9.87 -0.40
N LEU A 48 -14.75 9.24 0.73
CA LEU A 48 -14.67 7.78 0.84
C LEU A 48 -16.03 7.11 0.60
N GLU A 49 -17.08 7.68 1.17
CA GLU A 49 -18.44 7.20 0.98
C GLU A 49 -18.92 7.36 -0.47
N ARG A 50 -18.64 8.51 -1.10
CA ARG A 50 -18.96 8.75 -2.51
C ARG A 50 -18.27 7.75 -3.44
N LEU A 51 -17.00 7.42 -3.16
CA LEU A 51 -16.25 6.37 -3.86
C LEU A 51 -16.90 5.00 -3.71
N ARG A 52 -17.29 4.61 -2.48
CA ARG A 52 -17.90 3.31 -2.20
C ARG A 52 -19.31 3.16 -2.78
N ARG A 53 -20.02 4.28 -2.97
CA ARG A 53 -21.38 4.34 -3.54
C ARG A 53 -21.41 4.68 -5.03
N LEU A 54 -20.30 4.54 -5.76
CA LEU A 54 -20.31 4.67 -7.22
C LEU A 54 -21.36 3.75 -7.84
N ASN A 55 -22.18 4.30 -8.73
CA ASN A 55 -23.14 3.52 -9.52
C ASN A 55 -22.41 2.62 -10.52
N GLU A 56 -23.07 1.56 -11.01
CA GLU A 56 -22.43 0.58 -11.93
C GLU A 56 -21.97 1.18 -13.26
N ALA A 57 -22.63 2.24 -13.72
CA ALA A 57 -22.26 2.95 -14.95
C ALA A 57 -21.06 3.89 -14.77
N GLU A 58 -20.72 4.25 -13.52
CA GLU A 58 -19.65 5.19 -13.24
C GLU A 58 -18.28 4.52 -13.39
N ILE A 59 -17.34 5.27 -13.98
CA ILE A 59 -16.00 4.79 -14.29
C ILE A 59 -15.01 5.39 -13.28
N ILE A 60 -14.11 4.54 -12.77
CA ILE A 60 -12.93 4.98 -12.03
C ILE A 60 -11.83 5.25 -13.05
N THR A 61 -11.39 6.50 -13.18
CA THR A 61 -10.16 6.80 -13.93
C THR A 61 -8.97 6.57 -13.02
N LEU A 62 -8.14 5.60 -13.40
CA LEU A 62 -6.97 5.17 -12.64
C LEU A 62 -5.71 5.66 -13.37
N PHE A 63 -5.10 6.72 -12.85
CA PHE A 63 -3.84 7.23 -13.34
C PHE A 63 -2.67 6.52 -12.66
N THR A 64 -1.81 5.88 -13.45
CA THR A 64 -0.68 5.07 -12.94
C THR A 64 0.64 5.49 -13.57
N PRO A 65 1.73 5.58 -12.78
CA PRO A 65 3.01 5.97 -13.32
C PRO A 65 3.62 4.81 -14.11
N PHE A 66 4.24 5.11 -15.25
CA PHE A 66 5.06 4.14 -15.97
C PHE A 66 6.39 3.93 -15.24
N VAL A 67 6.50 2.81 -14.51
CA VAL A 67 7.62 2.50 -13.60
C VAL A 67 8.10 1.06 -13.79
N PRO A 68 9.34 0.72 -13.37
CA PRO A 68 9.79 -0.67 -13.32
C PRO A 68 8.86 -1.54 -12.46
N HIS A 69 8.79 -2.83 -12.78
CA HIS A 69 8.10 -3.81 -11.95
C HIS A 69 8.76 -3.96 -10.57
N PRO A 70 7.99 -4.32 -9.52
CA PRO A 70 8.60 -4.60 -8.23
C PRO A 70 9.55 -5.81 -8.36
N PRO A 71 10.70 -5.83 -7.67
CA PRO A 71 11.71 -6.88 -7.86
C PRO A 71 11.20 -8.31 -7.62
N SER A 72 10.19 -8.47 -6.76
CA SER A 72 9.57 -9.75 -6.40
C SER A 72 8.32 -10.09 -7.23
N THR A 73 8.06 -9.37 -8.32
CA THR A 73 6.86 -9.61 -9.14
C THR A 73 6.88 -10.99 -9.81
N THR A 74 5.70 -11.60 -9.91
CA THR A 74 5.45 -12.75 -10.79
C THR A 74 4.73 -12.34 -12.08
N LEU A 75 4.44 -11.04 -12.24
CA LEU A 75 3.78 -10.51 -13.42
C LEU A 75 4.68 -10.63 -14.65
N ALA A 76 4.09 -10.88 -15.81
CA ALA A 76 4.84 -10.91 -17.06
C ALA A 76 5.45 -9.52 -17.35
N LYS A 77 6.70 -9.48 -17.80
CA LYS A 77 7.48 -8.23 -17.96
C LYS A 77 6.86 -7.20 -18.91
N ASN A 78 5.97 -7.64 -19.80
CA ASN A 78 5.26 -6.80 -20.77
C ASN A 78 3.92 -6.27 -20.24
N MET A 79 3.54 -6.60 -19.00
CA MET A 79 2.34 -6.07 -18.37
C MET A 79 2.61 -4.78 -17.64
N ASP A 80 1.56 -4.00 -17.39
CA ASP A 80 1.63 -2.83 -16.52
C ASP A 80 1.70 -3.29 -15.05
N PRO A 81 2.64 -2.76 -14.22
CA PRO A 81 2.79 -3.21 -12.84
C PRO A 81 1.59 -2.89 -11.94
N PHE A 82 0.70 -1.98 -12.37
CA PHE A 82 -0.54 -1.64 -11.68
C PHE A 82 -1.78 -2.30 -12.32
N GLU A 83 -1.61 -3.17 -13.31
CA GLU A 83 -2.73 -3.95 -13.84
C GLU A 83 -3.52 -4.69 -12.73
N PRO A 84 -2.88 -5.32 -11.73
CA PRO A 84 -3.60 -5.96 -10.64
C PRO A 84 -4.45 -4.98 -9.80
N LEU A 85 -4.05 -3.72 -9.69
CA LEU A 85 -4.82 -2.68 -9.01
C LEU A 85 -6.11 -2.39 -9.79
N GLY A 86 -5.99 -2.16 -11.10
CA GLY A 86 -7.14 -1.93 -11.98
C GLY A 86 -8.13 -3.09 -11.94
N ARG A 87 -7.62 -4.32 -11.97
CA ARG A 87 -8.45 -5.54 -11.92
C ARG A 87 -9.19 -5.73 -10.60
N ALA A 88 -8.57 -5.32 -9.49
CA ALA A 88 -9.14 -5.50 -8.16
C ALA A 88 -10.28 -4.51 -7.83
N LEU A 89 -10.35 -3.37 -8.52
CA LEU A 89 -11.38 -2.35 -8.30
C LEU A 89 -12.80 -2.89 -8.63
N PRO A 90 -13.83 -2.63 -7.80
CA PRO A 90 -15.16 -3.22 -7.96
C PRO A 90 -16.05 -2.52 -8.99
N ARG A 91 -15.47 -1.68 -9.86
CA ARG A 91 -16.16 -0.84 -10.84
C ARG A 91 -15.40 -0.86 -12.16
N LYS A 92 -16.04 -0.35 -13.22
CA LYS A 92 -15.36 -0.18 -14.51
C LYS A 92 -14.17 0.76 -14.32
N VAL A 93 -13.01 0.34 -14.78
CA VAL A 93 -11.77 1.10 -14.68
C VAL A 93 -11.36 1.57 -16.06
N ARG A 94 -11.05 2.87 -16.17
CA ARG A 94 -10.24 3.39 -17.25
C ARG A 94 -8.82 3.53 -16.73
N HIS A 95 -7.96 2.58 -17.09
CA HIS A 95 -6.55 2.59 -16.72
C HIS A 95 -5.79 3.50 -17.69
N VAL A 96 -5.21 4.57 -17.15
CA VAL A 96 -4.50 5.59 -17.93
C VAL A 96 -3.07 5.71 -17.41
N PRO A 97 -2.08 5.05 -18.03
CA PRO A 97 -0.69 5.20 -17.63
C PRO A 97 -0.18 6.61 -18.00
N TYR A 98 0.67 7.18 -17.16
CA TYR A 98 1.33 8.46 -17.40
C TYR A 98 2.86 8.32 -17.31
N ARG A 99 3.56 9.13 -18.11
CA ARG A 99 5.03 9.13 -18.16
C ARG A 99 5.59 10.30 -17.35
N LEU A 100 6.65 10.05 -16.60
CA LEU A 100 7.30 11.06 -15.76
C LEU A 100 7.89 12.23 -16.57
N ASP A 101 8.34 11.95 -17.80
CA ASP A 101 8.94 12.95 -18.68
C ASP A 101 7.90 13.89 -19.30
N SER A 102 6.68 13.41 -19.49
CA SER A 102 5.60 14.14 -20.17
C SER A 102 4.66 14.84 -19.19
N GLY A 103 4.53 14.33 -17.97
CA GLY A 103 3.56 14.85 -17.01
C GLY A 103 2.12 14.71 -17.51
N MET A 104 1.24 15.62 -17.05
CA MET A 104 -0.16 15.63 -17.48
C MET A 104 -0.28 16.23 -18.89
N THR A 105 -0.83 15.44 -19.81
CA THR A 105 -1.18 15.85 -21.18
C THR A 105 -2.67 16.14 -21.32
N GLU A 106 -3.07 16.75 -22.43
CA GLU A 106 -4.49 17.01 -22.77
C GLU A 106 -5.32 15.72 -22.80
N MET A 107 -4.77 14.62 -23.33
CA MET A 107 -5.44 13.31 -23.32
C MET A 107 -5.82 12.85 -21.91
N HIS A 108 -4.99 13.13 -20.89
CA HIS A 108 -5.36 12.80 -19.50
C HIS A 108 -6.54 13.64 -19.03
N ALA A 109 -6.57 14.92 -19.42
CA ALA A 109 -7.65 15.84 -19.08
C ALA A 109 -8.99 15.40 -19.72
N ASP A 110 -8.96 14.91 -20.96
CA ASP A 110 -10.14 14.47 -21.71
C ASP A 110 -10.86 13.27 -21.07
N PHE A 111 -10.17 12.51 -20.22
CA PHE A 111 -10.78 11.42 -19.47
C PHE A 111 -11.54 11.87 -18.21
N LEU A 112 -11.22 13.05 -17.68
CA LEU A 112 -11.80 13.54 -16.43
C LEU A 112 -13.33 13.72 -16.51
N PRO A 113 -13.91 14.34 -17.57
CA PRO A 113 -15.36 14.58 -17.65
C PRO A 113 -16.24 13.34 -17.52
N ALA A 114 -15.73 12.16 -17.87
CA ALA A 114 -16.47 10.89 -17.79
C ALA A 114 -16.16 10.09 -16.50
N SER A 115 -15.38 10.66 -15.57
CA SER A 115 -14.95 9.98 -14.35
C SER A 115 -16.00 10.12 -13.25
N GLY A 116 -16.45 9.00 -12.68
CA GLY A 116 -17.21 9.01 -11.43
C GLY A 116 -16.32 9.07 -10.20
N ALA A 117 -15.06 8.63 -10.33
CA ALA A 117 -13.99 8.81 -9.36
C ALA A 117 -12.64 8.87 -10.07
N VAL A 118 -11.66 9.49 -9.43
CA VAL A 118 -10.27 9.53 -9.89
C VAL A 118 -9.37 8.93 -8.82
N VAL A 119 -8.51 8.00 -9.23
CA VAL A 119 -7.44 7.47 -8.40
C VAL A 119 -6.11 7.81 -9.07
N VAL A 120 -5.26 8.57 -8.38
CA VAL A 120 -3.90 8.88 -8.86
C VAL A 120 -2.91 8.07 -8.03
N VAL A 121 -2.14 7.22 -8.68
CA VAL A 121 -1.08 6.45 -8.04
C VAL A 121 0.22 7.24 -8.08
N ILE A 122 0.90 7.31 -6.93
CA ILE A 122 2.28 7.78 -6.80
C ILE A 122 3.10 6.61 -6.25
N CYS A 123 4.13 6.20 -6.96
CA CYS A 123 5.04 5.14 -6.56
C CYS A 123 6.44 5.68 -6.30
N ALA A 124 6.81 5.67 -5.03
CA ALA A 124 8.06 6.23 -4.49
C ALA A 124 8.87 5.17 -3.73
N THR A 125 8.75 3.90 -4.12
CA THR A 125 9.60 2.83 -3.58
C THR A 125 11.04 2.99 -4.04
N SER A 126 11.99 2.42 -3.30
CA SER A 126 13.42 2.44 -3.63
C SER A 126 13.71 1.92 -5.04
N ASN A 127 12.96 0.91 -5.50
CA ASN A 127 13.08 0.39 -6.86
C ASN A 127 12.82 1.49 -7.91
N VAL A 128 11.79 2.31 -7.71
CA VAL A 128 11.45 3.40 -8.63
C VAL A 128 12.43 4.56 -8.50
N ILE A 129 12.73 4.99 -7.28
CA ILE A 129 13.63 6.13 -7.03
C ILE A 129 15.05 5.84 -7.56
N SER A 130 15.53 4.59 -7.43
CA SER A 130 16.84 4.19 -7.95
C SER A 130 16.95 4.26 -9.48
N HIS A 131 15.83 4.12 -10.19
CA HIS A 131 15.79 4.22 -11.66
C HIS A 131 15.55 5.64 -12.14
N HIS A 132 14.88 6.46 -11.32
CA HIS A 132 14.57 7.83 -11.67
C HIS A 132 14.51 8.71 -10.40
N ALA A 133 15.61 9.41 -10.11
CA ALA A 133 15.78 10.16 -8.85
C ALA A 133 14.68 11.19 -8.57
N GLN A 134 14.16 11.86 -9.62
CA GLN A 134 13.06 12.84 -9.50
C GLN A 134 11.66 12.23 -9.65
N ALA A 135 11.52 10.90 -9.51
CA ALA A 135 10.24 10.25 -9.83
C ALA A 135 9.14 10.70 -8.89
N PHE A 136 9.43 10.88 -7.60
CA PHE A 136 8.42 11.32 -6.64
C PHE A 136 7.89 12.72 -6.99
N GLU A 137 8.78 13.68 -7.19
CA GLU A 137 8.42 15.08 -7.47
C GLU A 137 7.59 15.20 -8.76
N ARG A 138 7.94 14.44 -9.80
CA ARG A 138 7.21 14.43 -11.07
C ARG A 138 5.82 13.81 -10.95
N GLN A 139 5.68 12.76 -10.16
CA GLN A 139 4.38 12.13 -9.90
C GLN A 139 3.48 13.02 -9.04
N VAL A 140 4.04 13.68 -8.02
CA VAL A 140 3.30 14.67 -7.23
C VAL A 140 2.86 15.85 -8.11
N LYS A 141 3.73 16.34 -9.00
CA LYS A 141 3.34 17.37 -9.97
C LYS A 141 2.17 16.90 -10.84
N PHE A 142 2.24 15.69 -11.40
CA PHE A 142 1.14 15.12 -12.17
C PHE A 142 -0.17 15.08 -11.36
N ALA A 143 -0.12 14.60 -10.12
CA ALA A 143 -1.29 14.54 -9.25
C ALA A 143 -1.88 15.93 -8.98
N ARG A 144 -1.05 16.96 -8.78
CA ARG A 144 -1.48 18.35 -8.57
C ARG A 144 -2.09 18.95 -9.84
N ASP A 145 -1.52 18.65 -11.00
CA ASP A 145 -2.08 19.09 -12.28
C ASP A 145 -3.49 18.47 -12.48
N VAL A 146 -3.66 17.18 -12.17
CA VAL A 146 -4.97 16.50 -12.21
C VAL A 146 -5.97 17.14 -11.26
N SER A 147 -5.59 17.35 -9.98
CA SER A 147 -6.46 17.99 -9.00
C SER A 147 -6.85 19.41 -9.42
N THR A 148 -5.91 20.19 -9.94
CA THR A 148 -6.15 21.54 -10.47
C THR A 148 -7.18 21.50 -11.60
N LYS A 149 -7.02 20.56 -12.55
CA LYS A 149 -7.95 20.43 -13.67
C LYS A 149 -9.36 20.04 -13.24
N ILE A 150 -9.48 19.17 -12.22
CA ILE A 150 -10.76 18.80 -11.62
C ILE A 150 -11.43 20.01 -10.96
N SER A 151 -10.69 20.79 -10.18
CA SER A 151 -11.22 21.98 -9.50
C SER A 151 -11.61 23.11 -10.44
N GLN A 152 -11.01 23.19 -11.64
CA GLN A 152 -11.32 24.21 -12.65
C GLN A 152 -12.49 23.86 -13.57
N SER A 153 -13.04 22.65 -13.46
CA SER A 153 -14.08 22.17 -14.37
C SER A 153 -15.36 21.84 -13.59
N ASP A 154 -16.40 22.66 -13.78
CA ASP A 154 -17.69 22.51 -13.09
C ASP A 154 -18.31 21.11 -13.28
N ASN A 155 -18.09 20.48 -14.44
CA ASN A 155 -18.58 19.13 -14.74
C ASN A 155 -17.96 18.03 -13.86
N VAL A 156 -16.82 18.28 -13.21
CA VAL A 156 -16.08 17.29 -12.41
C VAL A 156 -15.67 17.77 -11.02
N ALA A 157 -16.04 19.00 -10.62
CA ALA A 157 -15.65 19.60 -9.34
C ALA A 157 -16.07 18.79 -8.09
N GLY A 158 -17.04 17.88 -8.22
CA GLY A 158 -17.49 16.96 -7.15
C GLY A 158 -16.95 15.52 -7.25
N VAL A 159 -16.08 15.22 -8.20
CA VAL A 159 -15.56 13.86 -8.41
C VAL A 159 -14.56 13.53 -7.29
N PRO A 160 -14.77 12.44 -6.52
CA PRO A 160 -13.83 12.03 -5.48
C PRO A 160 -12.47 11.72 -6.12
N THR A 161 -11.43 12.41 -5.64
CA THR A 161 -10.04 12.20 -6.06
C THR A 161 -9.27 11.60 -4.90
N ILE A 162 -8.68 10.43 -5.13
CA ILE A 162 -7.93 9.68 -4.12
C ILE A 162 -6.50 9.53 -4.61
N MET A 163 -5.54 9.85 -3.74
CA MET A 163 -4.13 9.56 -3.99
C MET A 163 -3.75 8.25 -3.33
N LEU A 164 -3.26 7.30 -4.13
CA LEU A 164 -2.67 6.05 -3.64
C LEU A 164 -1.15 6.19 -3.63
N LEU A 165 -0.56 6.38 -2.46
CA LEU A 165 0.88 6.49 -2.25
C LEU A 165 1.49 5.11 -1.97
N VAL A 166 2.37 4.66 -2.86
CA VAL A 166 3.17 3.45 -2.71
C VAL A 166 4.58 3.82 -2.26
N GLU A 167 4.98 3.39 -1.07
CA GLU A 167 6.31 3.68 -0.53
C GLU A 167 6.77 2.52 0.37
N ASP A 168 8.05 2.15 0.34
CA ASP A 168 8.57 0.94 1.02
C ASP A 168 9.03 1.20 2.47
N ASN A 169 8.53 2.26 3.11
CA ASN A 169 8.85 2.76 4.45
C ASN A 169 10.29 3.27 4.63
N ASN A 170 11.03 3.53 3.54
CA ASN A 170 12.42 3.99 3.63
C ASN A 170 12.55 5.49 3.91
N THR A 171 11.57 6.28 3.52
CA THR A 171 11.51 7.75 3.71
C THR A 171 10.47 8.18 4.74
N GLY A 172 9.64 7.24 5.22
CA GLY A 172 8.68 7.44 6.30
C GLY A 172 7.72 8.62 6.04
N GLN A 173 7.66 9.55 6.99
CA GLN A 173 6.73 10.69 6.97
C GLN A 173 7.03 11.73 5.87
N GLY A 174 8.24 11.76 5.31
CA GLY A 174 8.66 12.81 4.36
C GLY A 174 7.83 12.87 3.08
N TYR A 175 7.48 11.72 2.48
CA TYR A 175 6.61 11.70 1.30
C TYR A 175 5.17 12.06 1.63
N LEU A 176 4.68 11.71 2.82
CA LEU A 176 3.35 12.11 3.29
C LEU A 176 3.26 13.62 3.54
N ASP A 177 4.32 14.21 4.07
CA ASP A 177 4.40 15.65 4.31
C ASP A 177 4.43 16.42 2.98
N ALA A 178 5.13 15.90 1.97
CA ALA A 178 5.21 16.55 0.65
C ALA A 178 3.88 16.57 -0.14
N VAL A 179 2.90 15.76 0.28
CA VAL A 179 1.56 15.64 -0.33
C VAL A 179 0.45 16.09 0.62
N TYR A 180 0.78 16.87 1.67
CA TYR A 180 -0.16 17.34 2.69
C TYR A 180 -1.42 18.01 2.12
N ASP A 181 -1.30 18.62 0.93
CA ASP A 181 -2.36 19.31 0.21
C ASP A 181 -3.44 18.38 -0.36
N PHE A 182 -3.17 17.07 -0.46
CA PHE A 182 -4.16 16.08 -0.88
C PHE A 182 -5.03 15.63 0.30
N PRO A 183 -6.36 15.80 0.26
CA PRO A 183 -7.23 15.48 1.39
C PRO A 183 -7.47 13.97 1.56
N ALA A 184 -7.46 13.20 0.47
CA ALA A 184 -7.69 11.76 0.46
C ALA A 184 -6.42 11.01 0.03
N VAL A 185 -5.77 10.37 1.00
CA VAL A 185 -4.52 9.64 0.84
C VAL A 185 -4.63 8.25 1.47
N VAL A 186 -4.36 7.24 0.64
CA VAL A 186 -4.17 5.86 1.07
C VAL A 186 -2.72 5.48 0.82
N MET A 187 -2.10 4.83 1.79
CA MET A 187 -0.77 4.29 1.66
C MET A 187 -0.80 2.78 1.47
N ILE A 188 0.12 2.29 0.66
CA ILE A 188 0.48 0.88 0.58
C ILE A 188 2.00 0.74 0.58
N ASN A 189 2.51 -0.30 1.23
CA ASN A 189 3.95 -0.45 1.44
C ASN A 189 4.72 -1.10 0.26
N ASN A 190 3.99 -1.51 -0.79
CA ASN A 190 4.55 -2.15 -1.99
C ASN A 190 3.48 -2.11 -3.11
N TYR A 191 3.87 -2.45 -4.34
CA TYR A 191 3.03 -2.53 -5.52
C TYR A 191 3.10 -3.93 -6.17
N THR A 192 3.33 -4.96 -5.35
CA THR A 192 3.04 -6.35 -5.75
C THR A 192 1.53 -6.55 -5.86
N THR A 193 1.11 -7.57 -6.61
CA THR A 193 -0.32 -7.94 -6.75
C THR A 193 -1.05 -7.99 -5.41
N GLU A 194 -0.46 -8.64 -4.40
CA GLU A 194 -1.07 -8.77 -3.07
C GLU A 194 -1.25 -7.42 -2.37
N ALA A 195 -0.22 -6.55 -2.42
CA ALA A 195 -0.28 -5.24 -1.79
C ALA A 195 -1.30 -4.31 -2.48
N LEU A 196 -1.36 -4.35 -3.81
CA LEU A 196 -2.34 -3.59 -4.60
C LEU A 196 -3.77 -4.04 -4.30
N VAL A 197 -4.02 -5.36 -4.27
CA VAL A 197 -5.32 -5.93 -3.90
C VAL A 197 -5.71 -5.53 -2.48
N ASN A 198 -4.78 -5.57 -1.52
CA ASN A 198 -5.07 -5.13 -0.16
C ASN A 198 -5.35 -3.62 -0.06
N GLY A 199 -4.70 -2.80 -0.89
CA GLY A 199 -5.01 -1.38 -1.02
C GLY A 199 -6.47 -1.14 -1.43
N VAL A 200 -6.97 -1.92 -2.38
CA VAL A 200 -8.39 -1.86 -2.79
C VAL A 200 -9.33 -2.30 -1.67
N ARG A 201 -8.99 -3.38 -0.95
CA ARG A 201 -9.79 -3.84 0.21
C ARG A 201 -9.95 -2.76 1.26
N VAL A 202 -8.87 -2.05 1.59
CA VAL A 202 -8.91 -0.91 2.52
C VAL A 202 -9.77 0.24 1.98
N LEU A 203 -9.63 0.58 0.69
CA LEU A 203 -10.43 1.63 0.04
C LEU A 203 -11.93 1.31 0.06
N PHE A 204 -12.33 0.07 -0.20
CA PHE A 204 -13.74 -0.31 -0.35
C PHE A 204 -14.36 -0.99 0.89
N GLY A 205 -13.56 -1.36 1.89
CA GLY A 205 -14.03 -1.97 3.14
C GLY A 205 -14.44 -3.44 3.01
N SER A 206 -13.77 -4.20 2.14
CA SER A 206 -14.09 -5.60 1.78
C SER A 206 -13.00 -6.58 2.20
#